data_AF-A0A7J7PQU0-F1
#
_entry.id   AF-A0A7J7PQU0-F1
#
_cell.length_a   1.000
_cell.length_b   1.000
_cell.length_c   1.000
_cell.angle_alpha   90.00
_cell.angle_beta   90.00
_cell.angle_gamma   90.00
#
_symmetry.space_group_name_H-M   'P 1'
#
loop_
_entity.id
_entity.type
_entity.pdbx_description
1 polymer ?
#
loop_
_entity_poly.entity_id
_entity_poly.type
_entity_poly.pdbx_seq_one_letter_code
_entity_poly.pdbx_strand_id
1 'polypeptide(L)'
;MRASIWAGVPPGRTSCSYRIFHALSDLGCPREVVEKVLAYSQNTRRRNLASPDVLHERIVALLDATAVHQLAATNPLRNKQREVVFAQLKRHPELLTLLPATLRAKPILLQQQMQQQFGLEPELTQLLISRRPVVLAQFKVDHLLRKVTETGQILQLQPAEVIPLWLRDDAVTLDSTQHLALKLAQLTDLLQPFVLPAGVRQMVVKQPKLLGATHYIMEQQQQQQQQQQQQQQQQQQQQQQQQQQHADLPALTDGSCSSRSQASATHPGLQEGSIWQDGSPTPSRQDREEQGQQQCKQQDCERRGQQQRCPCFSGPASAWRQSTGRPQQLRKPADVKQLLQQHSLLVALAALVAAAGQDKAASVAGGSSK
;
A
#
# COMPACT_ATOMS: atom_id res chain seq x y z
N MET A 1 -37.36 8.49 2.59
CA MET A 1 -37.19 9.15 1.26
C MET A 1 -36.12 8.49 0.36
N ARG A 2 -36.14 7.16 0.14
CA ARG A 2 -35.29 6.48 -0.89
C ARG A 2 -35.99 5.24 -1.50
N ALA A 3 -37.25 5.39 -1.93
CA ALA A 3 -38.02 4.36 -2.64
C ALA A 3 -38.01 4.54 -4.17
N SER A 4 -37.37 5.58 -4.70
CA SER A 4 -37.66 6.06 -6.06
C SER A 4 -36.67 5.63 -7.16
N ILE A 5 -35.63 4.84 -6.86
CA ILE A 5 -34.61 4.51 -7.88
C ILE A 5 -35.12 3.49 -8.91
N TRP A 6 -36.19 2.72 -8.61
CA TRP A 6 -36.66 1.64 -9.48
C TRP A 6 -38.09 1.81 -10.00
N ALA A 7 -38.79 2.89 -9.64
CA ALA A 7 -40.19 3.11 -10.01
C ALA A 7 -40.41 3.42 -11.52
N GLY A 8 -39.35 3.45 -12.33
CA GLY A 8 -39.41 3.80 -13.76
C GLY A 8 -38.86 2.75 -14.73
N VAL A 9 -38.56 1.52 -14.29
CA VAL A 9 -38.05 0.47 -15.20
C VAL A 9 -39.23 -0.22 -15.91
N PRO A 10 -39.33 -0.14 -17.25
CA PRO A 10 -40.46 -0.69 -17.99
C PRO A 10 -40.53 -2.23 -17.89
N PRO A 11 -41.73 -2.82 -17.74
CA PRO A 11 -41.93 -4.25 -17.42
C PRO A 11 -41.48 -5.24 -18.52
N GLY A 12 -41.12 -4.77 -19.72
CA GLY A 12 -40.75 -5.62 -20.87
C GLY A 12 -39.28 -6.08 -20.93
N ARG A 13 -38.39 -5.52 -20.11
CA ARG A 13 -37.00 -5.99 -19.97
C ARG A 13 -36.69 -6.13 -18.50
N THR A 14 -37.04 -7.28 -17.92
CA THR A 14 -36.55 -7.62 -16.58
C THR A 14 -35.04 -7.78 -16.66
N SER A 15 -34.31 -6.68 -16.45
CA SER A 15 -32.87 -6.67 -16.29
C SER A 15 -32.49 -7.77 -15.29
N CYS A 16 -31.45 -8.56 -15.56
CA CYS A 16 -30.99 -9.63 -14.66
C CYS A 16 -30.85 -9.12 -13.21
N SER A 17 -30.51 -7.85 -13.03
CA SER A 17 -30.46 -7.17 -11.72
C SER A 17 -31.78 -7.17 -10.95
N TYR A 18 -32.94 -7.04 -11.62
CA TYR A 18 -34.25 -7.06 -10.96
C TYR A 18 -34.59 -8.45 -10.42
N ARG A 19 -34.28 -9.50 -11.19
CA ARG A 19 -34.53 -10.87 -10.75
C ARG A 19 -33.60 -11.29 -9.61
N ILE A 20 -32.33 -10.86 -9.65
CA ILE A 20 -31.37 -11.03 -8.55
C ILE A 20 -31.86 -10.31 -7.29
N PHE A 21 -32.37 -9.08 -7.43
CA PHE A 21 -32.91 -8.31 -6.30
C PHE A 21 -34.05 -9.05 -5.60
N HIS A 22 -35.03 -9.54 -6.35
CA HIS A 22 -36.16 -10.28 -5.79
C HIS A 22 -35.71 -11.61 -5.16
N ALA A 23 -34.90 -12.41 -5.85
CA ALA A 23 -34.39 -13.66 -5.31
C ALA A 23 -33.64 -13.47 -3.98
N LEU A 24 -32.82 -12.41 -3.86
CA LEU A 24 -32.13 -12.10 -2.61
C LEU A 24 -33.09 -11.56 -1.54
N SER A 25 -34.08 -10.77 -1.92
CA SER A 25 -35.09 -10.23 -1.00
C SER A 25 -35.99 -11.32 -0.44
N ASP A 26 -36.38 -12.30 -1.26
CA ASP A 26 -37.18 -13.47 -0.86
C ASP A 26 -36.40 -14.36 0.13
N LEU A 27 -35.07 -14.38 0.03
CA LEU A 27 -34.19 -15.03 1.01
C LEU A 27 -34.04 -14.24 2.31
N GLY A 28 -34.58 -13.02 2.39
CA GLY A 28 -34.45 -12.12 3.53
C GLY A 28 -33.10 -11.37 3.57
N CYS A 29 -32.39 -11.25 2.46
CA CYS A 29 -31.14 -10.49 2.42
C CYS A 29 -31.41 -9.01 2.76
N PRO A 30 -30.65 -8.40 3.67
CA PRO A 30 -30.72 -6.96 3.88
C PRO A 30 -30.38 -6.21 2.58
N ARG A 31 -31.14 -5.15 2.28
CA ARG A 31 -31.00 -4.35 1.05
C ARG A 31 -29.55 -3.93 0.75
N GLU A 32 -28.78 -3.58 1.77
CA GLU A 32 -27.36 -3.20 1.62
C GLU A 32 -26.49 -4.33 1.04
N VAL A 33 -26.79 -5.59 1.40
CA VAL A 33 -26.10 -6.76 0.86
C VAL A 33 -26.49 -6.96 -0.60
N VAL A 34 -27.77 -6.80 -0.91
CA VAL A 34 -28.30 -6.88 -2.26
C VAL A 34 -27.63 -5.85 -3.17
N GLU A 35 -27.56 -4.58 -2.74
CA GLU A 35 -26.92 -3.51 -3.50
C GLU A 35 -25.42 -3.77 -3.74
N LYS A 36 -24.69 -4.28 -2.74
CA LYS A 36 -23.27 -4.68 -2.91
C LYS A 36 -23.10 -5.86 -3.87
N VAL A 37 -23.94 -6.88 -3.76
CA VAL A 37 -23.91 -8.04 -4.66
C VAL A 37 -24.22 -7.62 -6.09
N LEU A 38 -25.22 -6.74 -6.28
CA LEU A 38 -25.55 -6.18 -7.59
C LEU A 38 -24.39 -5.35 -8.15
N ALA A 39 -23.81 -4.44 -7.37
CA ALA A 39 -22.66 -3.64 -7.78
C ALA A 39 -21.46 -4.53 -8.17
N TYR A 40 -21.20 -5.58 -7.39
CA TYR A 40 -20.15 -6.56 -7.71
C TYR A 40 -20.46 -7.31 -9.01
N SER A 41 -21.71 -7.75 -9.21
CA SER A 41 -22.14 -8.46 -10.41
C SER A 41 -22.08 -7.60 -11.69
N GLN A 42 -22.28 -6.29 -11.56
CA GLN A 42 -22.17 -5.35 -12.69
C GLN A 42 -20.70 -5.10 -13.06
N ASN A 43 -19.82 -5.00 -12.05
CA ASN A 43 -18.39 -4.76 -12.26
C ASN A 43 -17.65 -6.00 -12.76
N THR A 44 -18.04 -7.19 -12.30
CA THR A 44 -17.53 -8.43 -12.88
C THR A 44 -18.25 -8.66 -14.21
N ARG A 45 -17.59 -8.44 -15.34
CA ARG A 45 -18.05 -8.83 -16.71
C ARG A 45 -18.39 -10.32 -16.88
N ARG A 46 -18.44 -11.09 -15.79
CA ARG A 46 -18.77 -12.51 -15.75
C ARG A 46 -20.27 -12.68 -15.91
N ARG A 47 -20.69 -13.08 -17.11
CA ARG A 47 -22.07 -13.48 -17.45
C ARG A 47 -22.65 -14.61 -16.58
N ASN A 48 -21.84 -15.25 -15.73
CA ASN A 48 -22.21 -16.44 -14.95
C ASN A 48 -23.11 -16.17 -13.73
N LEU A 49 -23.38 -14.90 -13.40
CA LEU A 49 -24.37 -14.51 -12.39
C LEU A 49 -25.77 -14.27 -12.97
N ALA A 50 -25.98 -14.50 -14.27
CA ALA A 50 -27.17 -14.04 -14.97
C ALA A 50 -28.47 -14.78 -14.61
N SER A 51 -28.41 -16.01 -14.09
CA SER A 51 -29.62 -16.74 -13.68
C SER A 51 -29.88 -16.62 -12.17
N PRO A 52 -31.10 -16.19 -11.75
CA PRO A 52 -31.54 -16.19 -10.36
C PRO A 52 -31.45 -17.58 -9.70
N ASP A 53 -31.71 -18.64 -10.45
CA ASP A 53 -31.67 -20.01 -9.94
C ASP A 53 -30.25 -20.39 -9.52
N VAL A 54 -29.25 -20.00 -10.32
CA VAL A 54 -27.83 -20.21 -10.02
C VAL A 54 -27.40 -19.40 -8.79
N LEU A 55 -27.93 -18.18 -8.62
CA LEU A 55 -27.65 -17.39 -7.44
C LEU A 55 -28.25 -18.02 -6.18
N HIS A 56 -29.51 -18.47 -6.26
CA HIS A 56 -30.18 -19.18 -5.18
C HIS A 56 -29.41 -20.45 -4.80
N GLU A 57 -29.01 -21.28 -5.77
CA GLU A 57 -28.19 -22.46 -5.54
C GLU A 57 -26.84 -22.13 -4.89
N ARG A 58 -26.19 -21.02 -5.26
CA ARG A 58 -24.93 -20.58 -4.63
C ARG A 58 -25.12 -20.19 -3.17
N ILE A 59 -26.22 -19.49 -2.86
CA ILE A 59 -26.53 -19.09 -1.49
C ILE A 59 -26.88 -20.31 -0.64
N VAL A 60 -27.66 -21.24 -1.19
CA VAL A 60 -27.94 -22.52 -0.53
C VAL A 60 -26.64 -23.30 -0.32
N ALA A 61 -25.76 -23.39 -1.32
CA ALA A 61 -24.46 -24.06 -1.16
C ALA A 61 -23.55 -23.37 -0.13
N LEU A 62 -23.58 -22.04 -0.01
CA LEU A 62 -22.88 -21.30 1.05
C LEU A 62 -23.48 -21.58 2.43
N LEU A 63 -24.81 -21.64 2.54
CA LEU A 63 -25.50 -22.04 3.76
C LEU A 63 -25.10 -23.48 4.12
N ASP A 64 -25.12 -24.42 3.19
CA ASP A 64 -24.69 -25.81 3.41
C ASP A 64 -23.24 -25.88 3.90
N ALA A 65 -22.32 -25.14 3.24
CA ALA A 65 -20.90 -25.11 3.59
C ALA A 65 -20.63 -24.50 4.97
N THR A 66 -21.47 -23.56 5.41
CA THR A 66 -21.35 -22.90 6.73
C THR A 66 -22.14 -23.61 7.82
N ALA A 67 -23.19 -24.36 7.47
CA ALA A 67 -24.13 -25.00 8.38
C ALA A 67 -23.66 -26.36 8.93
N VAL A 68 -22.51 -26.90 8.49
CA VAL A 68 -22.01 -28.22 8.93
C VAL A 68 -21.86 -28.34 10.46
N HIS A 69 -21.78 -27.23 11.20
CA HIS A 69 -21.75 -27.27 12.68
C HIS A 69 -23.11 -27.27 13.39
N GLN A 70 -24.25 -27.21 12.70
CA GLN A 70 -25.55 -27.15 13.37
C GLN A 70 -26.55 -28.13 12.74
N LEU A 71 -26.37 -29.39 13.10
CA LEU A 71 -27.43 -30.38 13.06
C LEU A 71 -28.66 -29.88 13.86
N ALA A 72 -29.84 -30.13 13.26
CA ALA A 72 -31.18 -30.21 13.86
C ALA A 72 -32.00 -28.92 14.10
N ALA A 73 -32.76 -28.56 13.06
CA ALA A 73 -34.23 -28.62 13.07
C ALA A 73 -35.07 -27.67 13.94
N THR A 74 -34.55 -26.54 14.42
CA THR A 74 -35.42 -25.47 14.94
C THR A 74 -35.31 -24.19 14.10
N ASN A 75 -36.46 -23.71 13.62
CA ASN A 75 -36.62 -22.49 12.81
C ASN A 75 -35.81 -21.25 13.27
N PRO A 76 -35.64 -20.95 14.58
CA PRO A 76 -34.89 -19.76 14.98
C PRO A 76 -33.39 -19.80 14.67
N LEU A 77 -32.76 -20.99 14.58
CA LEU A 77 -31.34 -21.11 14.26
C LEU A 77 -31.05 -20.79 12.79
N ARG A 78 -32.00 -21.03 11.88
CA ARG A 78 -31.86 -20.69 10.46
C ARG A 78 -31.73 -19.19 10.23
N ASN A 79 -32.41 -18.36 11.02
CA ASN A 79 -32.31 -16.89 10.86
C ASN A 79 -30.92 -16.38 11.26
N LYS A 80 -30.36 -16.86 12.37
CA LYS A 80 -28.99 -16.50 12.77
C LYS A 80 -27.94 -16.96 11.77
N GLN A 81 -28.09 -18.16 11.21
CA GLN A 81 -27.20 -18.66 10.15
C GLN A 81 -27.28 -17.79 8.89
N ARG A 82 -28.49 -17.41 8.47
CA ARG A 82 -28.71 -16.49 7.36
C ARG A 82 -28.05 -15.14 7.62
N GLU A 83 -28.19 -14.57 8.81
CA GLU A 83 -27.50 -13.33 9.19
C GLU A 83 -25.98 -13.44 9.08
N VAL A 84 -25.40 -14.55 9.51
CA VAL A 84 -23.95 -14.81 9.37
C VAL A 84 -23.55 -14.88 7.90
N VAL A 85 -24.29 -15.64 7.07
CA VAL A 85 -24.01 -15.73 5.63
C VAL A 85 -24.20 -14.39 4.94
N PHE A 86 -25.21 -13.59 5.30
CA PHE A 86 -25.41 -12.26 4.73
C PHE A 86 -24.33 -11.27 5.17
N ALA A 87 -23.88 -11.33 6.43
CA ALA A 87 -22.74 -10.57 6.90
C ALA A 87 -21.46 -10.95 6.14
N GLN A 88 -21.27 -12.24 5.84
CA GLN A 88 -20.16 -12.72 5.02
C GLN A 88 -20.28 -12.23 3.57
N LEU A 89 -21.43 -12.37 2.92
CA LEU A 89 -21.67 -11.89 1.55
C LEU A 89 -21.50 -10.38 1.43
N LYS A 90 -21.88 -9.62 2.48
CA LYS A 90 -21.66 -8.17 2.56
C LYS A 90 -20.18 -7.80 2.55
N ARG A 91 -19.33 -8.65 3.15
CA ARG A 91 -17.87 -8.47 3.22
C ARG A 91 -17.16 -9.04 2.00
N HIS A 92 -17.67 -10.17 1.48
CA HIS A 92 -17.03 -11.02 0.48
C HIS A 92 -18.01 -11.42 -0.64
N PRO A 93 -18.46 -10.48 -1.50
CA PRO A 93 -19.34 -10.79 -2.62
C PRO A 93 -18.68 -11.74 -3.64
N GLU A 94 -17.35 -11.85 -3.64
CA GLU A 94 -16.58 -12.79 -4.48
C GLU A 94 -16.94 -14.26 -4.27
N LEU A 95 -17.52 -14.63 -3.12
CA LEU A 95 -18.03 -15.97 -2.87
C LEU A 95 -19.09 -16.40 -3.89
N LEU A 96 -19.86 -15.43 -4.38
CA LEU A 96 -20.86 -15.65 -5.41
C LEU A 96 -20.24 -15.93 -6.78
N THR A 97 -18.92 -15.87 -6.96
CA THR A 97 -18.25 -16.29 -8.20
C THR A 97 -17.94 -17.78 -8.25
N LEU A 98 -18.03 -18.48 -7.12
CA LEU A 98 -17.81 -19.93 -7.04
C LEU A 98 -19.04 -20.70 -7.51
N LEU A 99 -18.83 -21.83 -8.18
CA LEU A 99 -19.92 -22.73 -8.56
C LEU A 99 -20.49 -23.43 -7.31
N PRO A 100 -21.81 -23.69 -7.23
CA PRO A 100 -22.42 -24.42 -6.11
C PRO A 100 -21.72 -25.76 -5.80
N ALA A 101 -21.37 -26.53 -6.83
CA ALA A 101 -20.64 -27.78 -6.68
C ALA A 101 -19.27 -27.59 -6.01
N THR A 102 -18.55 -26.51 -6.37
CA THR A 102 -17.26 -26.17 -5.75
C THR A 102 -17.43 -25.75 -4.29
N LEU A 103 -18.47 -24.97 -3.98
CA LEU A 103 -18.77 -24.55 -2.61
C LEU A 103 -19.10 -25.72 -1.69
N ARG A 104 -19.70 -26.79 -2.22
CA ARG A 104 -19.98 -28.02 -1.46
C ARG A 104 -18.76 -28.94 -1.34
N ALA A 105 -18.06 -29.18 -2.43
CA ALA A 105 -16.95 -30.15 -2.45
C ALA A 105 -15.68 -29.63 -1.76
N LYS A 106 -15.37 -28.33 -1.93
CA LYS A 106 -14.09 -27.76 -1.50
C LYS A 106 -13.89 -27.74 0.03
N PRO A 107 -14.90 -27.41 0.86
CA PRO A 107 -14.80 -27.57 2.32
C PRO A 107 -14.42 -28.98 2.75
N ILE A 108 -15.09 -29.99 2.18
CA ILE A 108 -14.88 -31.40 2.51
C ILE A 108 -13.46 -31.83 2.11
N LEU A 109 -13.03 -31.49 0.89
CA LEU A 109 -11.68 -31.78 0.43
C LEU A 109 -10.61 -31.07 1.28
N LEU A 110 -10.84 -29.80 1.64
CA LEU A 110 -9.92 -29.05 2.49
C LEU A 110 -9.81 -29.68 3.87
N GLN A 111 -10.94 -30.02 4.51
CA GLN A 111 -10.98 -30.69 5.81
C GLN A 111 -10.23 -32.02 5.77
N GLN A 112 -10.51 -32.86 4.76
CA GLN A 112 -9.83 -34.14 4.59
C GLN A 112 -8.31 -33.96 4.41
N GLN A 113 -7.87 -33.04 3.54
CA GLN A 113 -6.44 -32.84 3.29
C GLN A 113 -5.73 -32.20 4.49
N MET A 114 -6.35 -31.28 5.22
CA MET A 114 -5.77 -30.70 6.44
C MET A 114 -5.62 -31.75 7.54
N GLN A 115 -6.60 -32.64 7.71
CA GLN A 115 -6.52 -33.76 8.64
C GLN A 115 -5.41 -34.74 8.24
N GLN A 116 -5.33 -35.11 6.96
CA GLN A 116 -4.33 -36.06 6.46
C GLN A 116 -2.89 -35.52 6.51
N GLN A 117 -2.67 -34.26 6.13
CA GLN A 117 -1.32 -33.68 6.03
C GLN A 117 -0.79 -33.13 7.35
N PHE A 118 -1.68 -32.58 8.19
CA PHE A 118 -1.28 -31.85 9.39
C PHE A 118 -1.83 -32.44 10.68
N GLY A 119 -2.62 -33.52 10.62
CA GLY A 119 -3.32 -34.05 11.80
C GLY A 119 -4.28 -33.03 12.42
N LEU A 120 -4.76 -32.07 11.62
CA LEU A 120 -5.64 -31.01 12.11
C LEU A 120 -7.03 -31.53 12.41
N GLU A 121 -7.56 -31.13 13.57
CA GLU A 121 -8.93 -31.44 13.95
C GLU A 121 -9.92 -30.84 12.92
N PRO A 122 -10.91 -31.63 12.47
CA PRO A 122 -11.86 -31.19 11.46
C PRO A 122 -12.65 -29.94 11.89
N GLU A 123 -12.88 -29.76 13.19
CA GLU A 123 -13.54 -28.59 13.78
C GLU A 123 -12.77 -27.30 13.55
N LEU A 124 -11.43 -27.32 13.59
CA LEU A 124 -10.61 -26.13 13.34
C LEU A 124 -10.69 -25.71 11.88
N THR A 125 -10.70 -26.68 10.96
CA THR A 125 -10.86 -26.41 9.53
C THR A 125 -12.25 -25.85 9.24
N GLN A 126 -13.29 -26.41 9.87
CA GLN A 126 -14.65 -25.90 9.76
C GLN A 126 -14.79 -24.49 10.38
N LEU A 127 -14.11 -24.23 11.48
CA LEU A 127 -14.07 -22.91 12.10
C LEU A 127 -13.39 -21.89 11.17
N LEU A 128 -12.32 -22.28 10.48
CA LEU A 128 -11.67 -21.44 9.46
C LEU A 128 -12.63 -21.10 8.33
N ILE A 129 -13.32 -22.09 7.77
CA ILE A 129 -14.26 -21.89 6.66
C ILE A 129 -15.45 -21.01 7.10
N SER A 130 -16.00 -21.26 8.28
CA SER A 130 -17.14 -20.50 8.80
C SER A 130 -16.78 -19.08 9.22
N ARG A 131 -15.58 -18.82 9.73
CA ARG A 131 -15.14 -17.46 10.06
C ARG A 131 -14.62 -16.72 8.83
N ARG A 132 -14.05 -17.44 7.86
CA ARG A 132 -13.34 -16.88 6.70
C ARG A 132 -13.68 -17.62 5.42
N PRO A 133 -14.93 -17.53 4.94
CA PRO A 133 -15.32 -18.22 3.71
C PRO A 133 -14.51 -17.75 2.50
N VAL A 134 -13.92 -16.54 2.54
CA VAL A 134 -13.05 -15.99 1.50
C VAL A 134 -11.87 -16.90 1.15
N VAL A 135 -11.40 -17.75 2.08
CA VAL A 135 -10.35 -18.74 1.79
C VAL A 135 -10.77 -19.71 0.68
N LEU A 136 -12.07 -20.03 0.59
CA LEU A 136 -12.63 -20.87 -0.46
C LEU A 136 -12.68 -20.15 -1.81
N ALA A 137 -12.83 -18.82 -1.83
CA ALA A 137 -12.84 -18.04 -3.07
C ALA A 137 -11.42 -17.82 -3.61
N GLN A 138 -10.48 -17.49 -2.73
CA GLN A 138 -9.17 -17.01 -3.14
C GLN A 138 -8.15 -18.14 -3.38
N PHE A 139 -8.20 -19.22 -2.60
CA PHE A 139 -7.14 -20.23 -2.64
C PHE A 139 -7.65 -21.55 -3.18
N LYS A 140 -6.93 -22.17 -4.12
CA LYS A 140 -7.06 -23.61 -4.37
C LYS A 140 -6.66 -24.38 -3.10
N VAL A 141 -7.17 -25.60 -2.92
CA VAL A 141 -6.90 -26.37 -1.69
C VAL A 141 -5.40 -26.57 -1.50
N ASP A 142 -4.67 -27.01 -2.53
CA ASP A 142 -3.21 -27.18 -2.49
C ASP A 142 -2.46 -25.87 -2.19
N HIS A 143 -2.94 -24.74 -2.71
CA HIS A 143 -2.33 -23.43 -2.44
C HIS A 143 -2.53 -23.02 -0.99
N LEU A 144 -3.70 -23.33 -0.40
CA LEU A 144 -3.97 -23.03 0.99
C LEU A 144 -3.09 -23.88 1.91
N LEU A 145 -2.95 -25.18 1.62
CA LEU A 145 -2.08 -26.09 2.38
C LEU A 145 -0.62 -25.63 2.33
N ARG A 146 -0.12 -25.30 1.13
CA ARG A 146 1.23 -24.72 0.97
C ARG A 146 1.39 -23.44 1.76
N LYS A 147 0.40 -22.55 1.72
CA LYS A 147 0.41 -21.29 2.46
C LYS A 147 0.45 -21.50 3.96
N VAL A 148 -0.27 -22.49 4.50
CA VAL A 148 -0.20 -22.85 5.94
C VAL A 148 1.22 -23.28 6.30
N THR A 149 1.83 -24.16 5.51
CA THR A 149 3.21 -24.63 5.72
C THR A 149 4.22 -23.48 5.65
N GLU A 150 4.17 -22.65 4.61
CA GLU A 150 5.06 -21.50 4.45
C GLU A 150 4.89 -20.49 5.59
N THR A 151 3.65 -20.23 6.02
CA THR A 151 3.37 -19.35 7.17
C THR A 151 3.97 -19.94 8.46
N GLY A 152 3.83 -21.25 8.66
CA GLY A 152 4.46 -21.97 9.77
C GLY A 152 5.97 -21.82 9.76
N GLN A 153 6.63 -21.97 8.61
CA GLN A 153 8.07 -21.77 8.47
C GLN A 153 8.50 -20.32 8.77
N ILE A 154 7.78 -19.35 8.23
CA ILE A 154 8.05 -17.91 8.45
C ILE A 154 7.92 -17.55 9.94
N LEU A 155 6.96 -18.14 10.65
CA LEU A 155 6.70 -17.85 12.06
C LEU A 155 7.35 -18.82 13.05
N GLN A 156 8.02 -19.88 12.56
CA GLN A 156 8.50 -21.01 13.36
C GLN A 156 7.38 -21.67 14.19
N LEU A 157 6.23 -21.91 13.56
CA LEU A 157 5.05 -22.53 14.16
C LEU A 157 4.74 -23.86 13.49
N GLN A 158 4.10 -24.76 14.23
CA GLN A 158 3.49 -25.94 13.62
C GLN A 158 2.23 -25.54 12.82
N PRO A 159 1.88 -26.26 11.75
CA PRO A 159 0.66 -26.00 10.97
C PRO A 159 -0.61 -25.90 11.83
N ALA A 160 -0.69 -26.69 12.90
CA ALA A 160 -1.80 -26.66 13.86
C ALA A 160 -1.95 -25.32 14.60
N GLU A 161 -0.86 -24.59 14.82
CA GLU A 161 -0.83 -23.29 15.50
C GLU A 161 -1.10 -22.13 14.55
N VAL A 162 -0.87 -22.33 13.24
CA VAL A 162 -1.11 -21.32 12.20
C VAL A 162 -2.61 -21.05 12.03
N ILE A 163 -3.47 -22.07 12.14
CA ILE A 163 -4.92 -21.91 11.91
C ILE A 163 -5.60 -21.01 12.97
N PRO A 164 -5.34 -21.20 14.29
CA PRO A 164 -5.78 -20.24 15.29
C PRO A 164 -5.27 -18.81 15.06
N LEU A 165 -4.05 -18.66 14.56
CA LEU A 165 -3.49 -17.34 14.22
C LEU A 165 -4.26 -16.70 13.06
N TRP A 166 -4.52 -17.49 12.01
CA TRP A 166 -5.35 -17.09 10.90
C TRP A 166 -6.72 -16.67 11.40
N LEU A 167 -7.40 -17.45 12.22
CA LEU A 167 -8.72 -17.10 12.76
C LEU A 167 -8.78 -15.75 13.51
N ARG A 168 -7.65 -15.25 14.03
CA ARG A 168 -7.58 -14.00 14.81
C ARG A 168 -7.39 -12.75 13.96
N ASP A 169 -6.75 -12.84 12.79
CA ASP A 169 -6.36 -11.65 12.01
C ASP A 169 -6.36 -11.85 10.50
N ASP A 170 -7.13 -11.01 9.79
CA ASP A 170 -7.37 -11.12 8.34
C ASP A 170 -6.09 -10.92 7.52
N ALA A 171 -5.17 -10.07 7.99
CA ALA A 171 -3.93 -9.78 7.27
C ALA A 171 -3.08 -11.04 7.15
N VAL A 172 -2.98 -11.85 8.21
CA VAL A 172 -2.16 -13.08 8.19
C VAL A 172 -2.69 -14.11 7.19
N THR A 173 -4.01 -14.23 7.06
CA THR A 173 -4.62 -15.20 6.13
C THR A 173 -4.66 -14.70 4.70
N LEU A 174 -4.80 -13.40 4.46
CA LEU A 174 -4.99 -12.85 3.13
C LEU A 174 -3.68 -12.41 2.47
N ASP A 175 -2.71 -11.92 3.24
CA ASP A 175 -1.41 -11.49 2.70
C ASP A 175 -0.66 -12.64 2.04
N SER A 176 0.10 -12.36 0.98
CA SER A 176 1.03 -13.35 0.43
C SER A 176 2.08 -13.72 1.48
N THR A 177 2.62 -14.94 1.42
CA THR A 177 3.68 -15.39 2.34
C THR A 177 4.94 -14.52 2.19
N GLN A 178 5.20 -14.01 0.98
CA GLN A 178 6.25 -13.02 0.73
C GLN A 178 6.01 -11.68 1.45
N HIS A 179 4.78 -11.14 1.39
CA HIS A 179 4.44 -9.91 2.13
C HIS A 179 4.49 -10.14 3.65
N LEU A 180 4.05 -11.30 4.12
CA LEU A 180 4.14 -11.67 5.53
C LEU A 180 5.61 -11.72 6.00
N ALA A 181 6.49 -12.37 5.23
CA ALA A 181 7.92 -12.43 5.52
C ALA A 181 8.57 -11.03 5.52
N LEU A 182 8.22 -10.19 4.55
CA LEU A 182 8.70 -8.80 4.49
C LEU A 182 8.25 -7.98 5.72
N LYS A 183 6.96 -8.06 6.08
CA LYS A 183 6.42 -7.38 7.27
C LYS A 183 7.10 -7.85 8.54
N LEU A 184 7.37 -9.16 8.67
CA LEU A 184 8.06 -9.72 9.82
C LEU A 184 9.53 -9.27 9.88
N ALA A 185 10.23 -9.24 8.75
CA ALA A 185 11.60 -8.75 8.66
C ALA A 185 11.68 -7.27 9.06
N GLN A 186 10.79 -6.42 8.52
CA GLN A 186 10.72 -5.01 8.88
C GLN A 186 10.39 -4.80 10.36
N LEU A 187 9.43 -5.56 10.90
CA LEU A 187 9.13 -5.49 12.33
C LEU A 187 10.33 -5.93 13.18
N THR A 188 11.08 -6.93 12.69
CA THR A 188 12.31 -7.38 13.35
C THR A 188 13.37 -6.29 13.32
N ASP A 189 13.59 -5.61 12.19
CA ASP A 189 14.57 -4.52 12.08
C ASP A 189 14.20 -3.33 12.98
N LEU A 190 12.91 -2.97 13.04
CA LEU A 190 12.42 -1.90 13.91
C LEU A 190 12.60 -2.23 15.40
N LEU A 191 12.48 -3.50 15.78
CA LEU A 191 12.57 -3.96 17.16
C LEU A 191 13.93 -4.55 17.52
N GLN A 192 14.86 -4.68 16.57
CA GLN A 192 16.16 -5.30 16.75
C GLN A 192 16.96 -4.75 17.95
N PRO A 193 16.90 -3.43 18.28
CA PRO A 193 17.60 -2.90 19.44
C PRO A 193 17.04 -3.39 20.79
N PHE A 194 15.81 -3.90 20.80
CA PHE A 194 15.04 -4.17 22.02
C PHE A 194 14.64 -5.65 22.19
N VAL A 195 14.42 -6.36 21.08
CA VAL A 195 13.84 -7.71 21.07
C VAL A 195 14.59 -8.59 20.07
N LEU A 196 14.98 -9.79 20.50
CA LEU A 196 15.55 -10.79 19.61
C LEU A 196 14.54 -11.23 18.54
N PRO A 197 14.97 -11.64 17.33
CA PRO A 197 14.05 -12.07 16.26
C PRO A 197 13.03 -13.14 16.68
N ALA A 198 13.43 -14.09 17.55
CA ALA A 198 12.52 -15.08 18.11
C ALA A 198 11.43 -14.46 19.00
N GLY A 199 11.76 -13.41 19.76
CA GLY A 199 10.81 -12.66 20.57
C GLY A 199 9.77 -11.92 19.73
N VAL A 200 10.18 -11.35 18.59
CA VAL A 200 9.26 -10.68 17.65
C VAL A 200 8.24 -11.67 17.09
N ARG A 201 8.68 -12.88 16.72
CA ARG A 201 7.76 -13.95 16.27
C ARG A 201 6.74 -14.30 17.35
N GLN A 202 7.18 -14.48 18.59
CA GLN A 202 6.29 -14.77 19.72
C GLN A 202 5.29 -13.63 20.00
N MET A 203 5.72 -12.37 19.81
CA MET A 203 4.81 -11.23 19.89
C MET A 203 3.76 -11.26 18.79
N VAL A 204 4.15 -11.55 17.55
CA VAL A 204 3.22 -11.68 16.41
C VAL A 204 2.21 -12.81 16.63
N VAL A 205 2.64 -13.95 17.20
CA VAL A 205 1.74 -15.06 17.54
C VAL A 205 0.69 -14.65 18.58
N LYS A 206 1.11 -13.89 19.60
CA LYS A 206 0.22 -13.39 20.65
C LYS A 206 -0.69 -12.27 20.14
N GLN A 207 -0.16 -11.39 19.29
CA GLN A 207 -0.81 -10.19 18.79
C GLN A 207 -0.64 -10.08 17.27
N PRO A 208 -1.39 -10.86 16.48
CA PRO A 208 -1.25 -10.85 15.01
C PRO A 208 -1.58 -9.49 14.39
N LYS A 209 -2.36 -8.66 15.09
CA LYS A 209 -2.67 -7.27 14.71
C LYS A 209 -1.43 -6.40 14.51
N LEU A 210 -0.29 -6.78 15.09
CA LEU A 210 0.99 -6.12 14.85
C LEU A 210 1.37 -6.13 13.35
N LEU A 211 1.03 -7.20 12.62
CA LEU A 211 1.27 -7.31 11.17
C LEU A 211 0.32 -6.42 10.34
N GLY A 212 -0.85 -6.07 10.89
CA GLY A 212 -1.71 -5.06 10.32
C GLY A 212 -1.14 -3.65 10.54
N ALA A 213 -0.63 -3.39 11.75
CA ALA A 213 -0.04 -2.10 12.10
C ALA A 213 1.26 -1.80 11.32
N THR A 214 2.07 -2.83 11.01
CA THR A 214 3.28 -2.64 10.18
C THR A 214 2.94 -2.14 8.78
N HIS A 215 1.79 -2.51 8.22
CA HIS A 215 1.35 -1.98 6.92
C HIS A 215 1.17 -0.46 6.97
N TYR A 216 0.52 0.05 8.01
CA TYR A 216 0.33 1.50 8.19
C TYR A 216 1.67 2.23 8.35
N ILE A 217 2.60 1.65 9.11
CA ILE A 217 3.96 2.21 9.25
C ILE A 217 4.69 2.22 7.90
N MET A 218 4.55 1.16 7.11
CA MET A 218 5.17 1.04 5.79
C MET A 218 4.58 2.05 4.80
N GLU A 219 3.27 2.23 4.77
CA GLU A 219 2.61 3.27 3.95
C GLU A 219 3.08 4.67 4.36
N GLN A 220 3.22 4.94 5.65
CA GLN A 220 3.76 6.21 6.12
C GLN A 220 5.22 6.42 5.70
N GLN A 221 6.08 5.40 5.81
CA GLN A 221 7.47 5.51 5.34
C GLN A 221 7.54 5.75 3.83
N GLN A 222 6.68 5.09 3.05
CA GLN A 222 6.65 5.24 1.60
C GLN A 222 6.16 6.64 1.19
N GLN A 223 5.15 7.19 1.89
CA GLN A 223 4.71 8.57 1.69
C GLN A 223 5.80 9.59 2.06
N GLN A 224 6.57 9.33 3.13
CA GLN A 224 7.69 10.20 3.50
C GLN A 224 8.82 10.17 2.46
N GLN A 225 9.16 8.99 1.92
CA GLN A 225 10.15 8.90 0.84
C GLN A 225 9.70 9.64 -0.42
N GLN A 226 8.41 9.57 -0.79
CA GLN A 226 7.88 10.35 -1.91
C GLN A 226 7.95 11.87 -1.66
N GLN A 227 7.68 12.34 -0.44
CA GLN A 227 7.83 13.76 -0.10
C GLN A 227 9.30 14.22 -0.13
N GLN A 228 10.24 13.38 0.30
CA GLN A 228 11.67 13.71 0.18
C GLN A 228 12.13 13.78 -1.28
N GLN A 229 11.66 12.89 -2.15
CA GLN A 229 11.96 12.97 -3.58
C GLN A 229 11.38 14.24 -4.22
N GLN A 230 10.17 14.65 -3.85
CA GLN A 230 9.61 15.92 -4.34
C GLN A 230 10.39 17.15 -3.84
N GLN A 231 10.87 17.16 -2.59
CA GLN A 231 11.71 18.26 -2.11
C GLN A 231 13.08 18.31 -2.80
N GLN A 232 13.69 17.16 -3.12
CA GLN A 232 14.92 17.15 -3.91
C GLN A 232 14.71 17.66 -5.33
N GLN A 233 13.60 17.31 -5.99
CA GLN A 233 13.27 17.87 -7.31
C GLN A 233 13.04 19.38 -7.27
N GLN A 234 12.38 19.91 -6.23
CA GLN A 234 12.23 21.37 -6.10
C GLN A 234 13.55 22.09 -5.86
N GLN A 235 14.49 21.51 -5.09
CA GLN A 235 15.82 22.10 -4.94
C GLN A 235 16.63 22.08 -6.23
N GLN A 236 16.51 21.03 -7.06
CA GLN A 236 17.15 21.01 -8.37
C GLN A 236 16.56 22.05 -9.32
N GLN A 237 15.24 22.28 -9.32
CA GLN A 237 14.64 23.34 -10.13
C GLN A 237 15.06 24.74 -9.67
N GLN A 238 15.20 24.99 -8.37
CA GLN A 238 15.71 26.29 -7.90
C GLN A 238 17.19 26.51 -8.27
N GLN A 239 18.03 25.46 -8.24
CA GLN A 239 19.41 25.59 -8.72
C GLN A 239 19.49 25.84 -10.23
N GLN A 240 18.62 25.21 -11.03
CA GLN A 240 18.56 25.51 -12.46
C GLN A 240 18.07 26.94 -12.74
N GLN A 241 17.10 27.47 -11.99
CA GLN A 241 16.67 28.87 -12.14
C GLN A 241 17.77 29.86 -11.71
N GLN A 242 18.54 29.57 -10.65
CA GLN A 242 19.68 30.43 -10.29
C GLN A 242 20.81 30.37 -11.32
N GLN A 243 21.08 29.20 -11.92
CA GLN A 243 22.05 29.12 -13.01
C GLN A 243 21.59 29.86 -14.27
N GLN A 244 20.29 29.83 -14.61
CA GLN A 244 19.77 30.64 -15.71
C GLN A 244 19.85 32.14 -15.43
N GLN A 245 19.55 32.59 -14.21
CA GLN A 245 19.69 34.00 -13.85
C GLN A 245 21.15 34.49 -13.87
N HIS A 246 22.13 33.62 -13.58
CA HIS A 246 23.54 33.99 -13.70
C HIS A 246 24.10 33.86 -15.11
N ALA A 247 23.54 33.00 -15.95
CA ALA A 247 23.95 32.89 -17.36
C ALA A 247 23.47 34.08 -18.21
N ASP A 248 22.35 34.71 -17.83
CA ASP A 248 21.77 35.86 -18.52
C ASP A 248 22.36 37.22 -18.10
N LEU A 249 23.46 37.24 -17.34
CA LEU A 249 24.25 38.46 -17.17
C LEU A 249 25.16 38.61 -18.41
N PRO A 250 24.80 39.45 -19.40
CA PRO A 250 25.61 39.63 -20.60
C PRO A 250 27.00 40.10 -20.19
N ALA A 251 28.02 39.42 -20.70
CA ALA A 251 29.41 39.84 -20.61
C ALA A 251 29.58 41.22 -21.27
N LEU A 252 29.35 42.29 -20.51
CA LEU A 252 29.47 43.69 -20.94
C LEU A 252 30.91 44.22 -20.88
N THR A 253 31.93 43.36 -20.89
CA THR A 253 33.32 43.79 -20.73
C THR A 253 34.25 43.09 -21.71
N ASP A 254 34.23 43.51 -22.98
CA ASP A 254 35.48 43.91 -23.65
C ASP A 254 35.19 44.78 -24.87
N GLY A 255 35.16 46.09 -24.63
CA GLY A 255 35.02 47.12 -25.64
C GLY A 255 36.07 48.19 -25.41
N SER A 256 37.36 47.83 -25.43
CA SER A 256 38.46 48.79 -25.49
C SER A 256 39.34 48.54 -26.71
N CYS A 257 38.78 48.88 -27.86
CA CYS A 257 39.54 49.24 -29.03
C CYS A 257 40.22 50.60 -28.80
N SER A 258 41.56 50.65 -28.69
CA SER A 258 42.35 51.81 -29.13
C SER A 258 43.86 51.54 -29.19
N SER A 259 44.36 51.62 -30.43
CA SER A 259 45.62 52.25 -30.86
C SER A 259 46.99 51.72 -30.41
N ARG A 260 47.62 50.98 -31.33
CA ARG A 260 48.75 51.43 -32.18
C ARG A 260 49.96 52.10 -31.47
N SER A 261 51.10 51.40 -31.45
CA SER A 261 52.49 51.92 -31.60
C SER A 261 53.44 50.72 -31.77
N GLN A 262 53.96 50.42 -32.97
CA GLN A 262 55.34 50.71 -33.40
C GLN A 262 56.41 50.54 -32.32
N ALA A 263 57.27 49.52 -32.45
CA ALA A 263 58.73 49.67 -32.49
C ALA A 263 59.44 48.31 -32.65
N SER A 264 60.46 48.34 -33.51
CA SER A 264 61.45 47.33 -33.84
C SER A 264 62.33 46.91 -32.66
N ALA A 265 62.84 45.66 -32.65
CA ALA A 265 64.26 45.34 -32.48
C ALA A 265 64.50 43.83 -32.28
N THR A 266 65.20 43.26 -33.27
CA THR A 266 66.27 42.25 -33.22
C THR A 266 66.85 41.92 -31.83
N HIS A 267 66.89 40.63 -31.43
CA HIS A 267 68.11 39.81 -31.30
C HIS A 267 67.82 38.37 -30.78
N PRO A 268 68.69 37.38 -31.06
CA PRO A 268 68.52 35.95 -30.74
C PRO A 268 69.30 35.54 -29.48
N GLY A 269 68.95 34.39 -28.87
CA GLY A 269 69.79 33.82 -27.80
C GLY A 269 69.18 32.65 -27.05
N LEU A 270 69.78 31.48 -27.28
CA LEU A 270 69.70 30.18 -26.60
C LEU A 270 69.36 30.17 -25.09
N GLN A 271 68.55 29.19 -24.66
CA GLN A 271 68.72 28.23 -23.55
C GLN A 271 67.33 27.77 -23.05
N GLU A 272 66.92 26.51 -23.21
CA GLU A 272 67.31 25.31 -22.44
C GLU A 272 66.37 25.05 -21.24
N GLY A 273 65.62 23.93 -21.30
CA GLY A 273 65.23 23.14 -20.12
C GLY A 273 63.84 23.37 -19.49
N SER A 274 63.18 22.25 -19.15
CA SER A 274 61.97 22.06 -18.29
C SER A 274 60.63 22.07 -19.07
N ILE A 275 60.12 20.94 -19.56
CA ILE A 275 59.50 19.82 -18.80
C ILE A 275 58.69 20.31 -17.60
N TRP A 276 57.39 20.55 -17.82
CA TRP A 276 56.30 20.04 -17.00
C TRP A 276 55.10 19.77 -17.91
N GLN A 277 54.74 18.49 -17.99
CA GLN A 277 53.44 18.04 -18.50
C GLN A 277 52.41 18.41 -17.44
N ASP A 278 51.40 19.19 -17.80
CA ASP A 278 50.13 19.20 -17.07
C ASP A 278 48.99 19.17 -18.10
N GLY A 279 48.44 17.97 -18.27
CA GLY A 279 47.26 17.74 -19.08
C GLY A 279 46.02 18.12 -18.28
N SER A 280 45.36 19.20 -18.68
CA SER A 280 43.98 19.51 -18.29
C SER A 280 43.10 19.45 -19.54
N PRO A 281 42.10 18.57 -19.61
CA PRO A 281 41.18 18.55 -20.74
C PRO A 281 40.18 19.70 -20.60
N THR A 282 40.23 20.66 -21.52
CA THR A 282 39.12 21.56 -21.78
C THR A 282 37.97 20.77 -22.43
N PRO A 283 36.76 20.74 -21.85
CA PRO A 283 35.61 20.15 -22.54
C PRO A 283 35.16 21.09 -23.66
N SER A 284 35.17 20.56 -24.88
CA SER A 284 34.70 21.21 -26.10
C SER A 284 33.24 21.64 -25.96
N ARG A 285 32.98 22.87 -26.40
CA ARG A 285 31.72 23.63 -26.28
C ARG A 285 30.54 23.07 -27.09
N GLN A 286 30.68 21.87 -27.67
CA GLN A 286 29.79 21.37 -28.72
C GLN A 286 28.80 20.29 -28.23
N ASP A 287 28.96 19.76 -27.01
CA ASP A 287 28.03 18.77 -26.42
C ASP A 287 26.97 19.38 -25.49
N ARG A 288 26.95 20.71 -25.30
CA ARG A 288 26.03 21.38 -24.35
C ARG A 288 24.69 21.81 -24.97
N GLU A 289 24.53 21.76 -26.29
CA GLU A 289 23.28 22.17 -26.96
C GLU A 289 22.28 21.03 -27.19
N GLU A 290 22.69 19.75 -27.17
CA GLU A 290 21.76 18.64 -27.43
C GLU A 290 20.97 18.15 -26.20
N GLN A 291 21.46 18.38 -24.96
CA GLN A 291 20.69 18.04 -23.75
C GLN A 291 19.63 19.09 -23.37
N GLY A 292 19.70 20.32 -23.90
CA GLY A 292 18.70 21.37 -23.62
C GLY A 292 17.40 21.23 -24.42
N GLN A 293 17.43 20.56 -25.58
CA GLN A 293 16.25 20.50 -26.48
C GLN A 293 15.32 19.30 -26.23
N GLN A 294 15.75 18.25 -25.53
CA GLN A 294 14.86 17.13 -25.20
C GLN A 294 13.96 17.41 -23.98
N GLN A 295 14.31 18.36 -23.12
CA GLN A 295 13.53 18.65 -21.91
C GLN A 295 12.37 19.64 -22.15
N CYS A 296 12.40 20.44 -23.22
CA CYS A 296 11.30 21.34 -23.57
C CYS A 296 10.08 20.62 -24.20
N LYS A 297 10.25 19.43 -24.79
CA LYS A 297 9.14 18.73 -25.46
C LYS A 297 8.18 18.01 -24.52
N GLN A 298 8.49 17.89 -23.22
CA GLN A 298 7.64 17.17 -22.27
C GLN A 298 6.77 18.08 -21.39
N GLN A 299 7.06 19.38 -21.29
CA GLN A 299 6.24 20.33 -20.54
C GLN A 299 5.18 21.06 -21.38
N ASP A 300 5.24 20.99 -22.72
CA ASP A 300 4.31 21.70 -23.60
C ASP A 300 3.03 20.93 -23.96
N CYS A 301 2.82 19.72 -23.41
CA CYS A 301 1.60 18.94 -23.65
C CYS A 301 0.49 19.11 -22.59
N GLU A 302 0.72 19.81 -21.47
CA GLU A 302 -0.30 20.00 -20.41
C GLU A 302 -0.86 21.43 -20.31
N ARG A 303 -0.54 22.32 -21.26
CA ARG A 303 -0.98 23.73 -21.21
C ARG A 303 -1.92 24.21 -22.31
N ARG A 304 -2.61 23.31 -23.02
CA ARG A 304 -3.79 23.68 -23.82
C ARG A 304 -5.06 23.56 -22.98
N GLY A 305 -5.31 24.57 -22.16
CA GLY A 305 -6.54 24.59 -21.37
C GLY A 305 -6.70 25.78 -20.43
N GLN A 306 -6.27 26.99 -20.80
CA GLN A 306 -6.88 28.25 -20.33
C GLN A 306 -6.19 29.45 -20.98
N GLN A 307 -6.87 30.06 -21.95
CA GLN A 307 -6.67 31.44 -22.34
C GLN A 307 -7.20 32.33 -21.22
N GLN A 308 -6.34 33.05 -20.49
CA GLN A 308 -6.68 34.37 -19.97
C GLN A 308 -5.47 35.31 -20.01
N ARG A 309 -5.80 36.56 -20.31
CA ARG A 309 -4.97 37.63 -20.85
C ARG A 309 -3.97 38.18 -19.83
N CYS A 310 -2.75 38.46 -20.27
CA CYS A 310 -1.84 39.42 -19.64
C CYS A 310 -2.26 40.86 -20.00
N PRO A 311 -2.02 41.82 -19.10
CA PRO A 311 -1.52 43.13 -19.51
C PRO A 311 -0.19 43.48 -18.83
N CYS A 312 0.54 44.32 -19.54
CA CYS A 312 1.94 44.69 -19.40
C CYS A 312 2.10 46.05 -18.69
N PHE A 313 3.33 46.32 -18.19
CA PHE A 313 3.96 47.64 -17.90
C PHE A 313 3.41 48.43 -16.68
N SER A 314 4.19 49.10 -15.81
CA SER A 314 5.48 49.83 -15.93
C SER A 314 6.13 50.09 -14.53
N GLY A 315 7.45 50.37 -14.49
CA GLY A 315 8.39 50.42 -13.32
C GLY A 315 8.20 51.54 -12.25
N PRO A 316 9.24 52.09 -11.56
CA PRO A 316 10.71 51.93 -11.72
C PRO A 316 11.55 51.71 -10.41
N ALA A 317 12.82 51.34 -10.65
CA ALA A 317 14.10 51.64 -9.98
C ALA A 317 14.23 51.97 -8.46
N SER A 318 15.30 51.36 -7.89
CA SER A 318 16.28 51.91 -6.91
C SER A 318 16.24 51.32 -5.50
N ALA A 319 17.22 50.47 -5.17
CA ALA A 319 18.08 50.62 -3.98
C ALA A 319 19.07 49.45 -3.88
N TRP A 320 20.32 49.71 -4.23
CA TRP A 320 21.46 48.90 -3.79
C TRP A 320 21.53 48.95 -2.26
N ARG A 321 21.48 47.80 -1.59
CA ARG A 321 21.82 47.70 -0.17
C ARG A 321 22.91 46.65 0.03
N GLN A 322 23.97 47.12 0.67
CA GLN A 322 25.23 46.47 0.92
C GLN A 322 25.07 45.17 1.71
N SER A 323 25.85 44.18 1.27
CA SER A 323 26.19 42.96 1.97
C SER A 323 26.91 43.28 3.29
N THR A 324 26.31 42.87 4.40
CA THR A 324 27.04 42.63 5.66
C THR A 324 26.83 41.18 6.03
N GLY A 325 27.93 40.45 6.15
CA GLY A 325 27.99 39.02 6.37
C GLY A 325 27.11 38.55 7.53
N ARG A 326 26.43 37.42 7.30
CA ARG A 326 25.81 36.64 8.36
C ARG A 326 26.57 35.33 8.55
N PRO A 327 26.72 34.89 9.82
CA PRO A 327 27.49 33.72 10.19
C PRO A 327 26.80 32.44 9.71
N GLN A 328 27.62 31.42 9.53
CA GLN A 328 27.26 30.06 9.14
C GLN A 328 25.90 29.63 9.71
N GLN A 329 24.92 29.46 8.82
CA GLN A 329 23.63 28.92 9.17
C GLN A 329 23.80 27.51 9.74
N LEU A 330 23.40 27.37 11.01
CA LEU A 330 23.09 26.10 11.66
C LEU A 330 22.30 25.19 10.72
N ARG A 331 22.61 23.89 10.80
CA ARG A 331 21.92 22.78 10.13
C ARG A 331 20.41 22.99 10.07
N LYS A 332 19.85 22.75 8.88
CA LYS A 332 18.45 23.02 8.50
C LYS A 332 17.45 22.41 9.50
N PRO A 333 16.33 23.08 9.84
CA PRO A 333 15.29 22.57 10.74
C PRO A 333 14.49 21.37 10.19
N ALA A 334 14.80 20.89 8.98
CA ALA A 334 14.15 19.73 8.38
C ALA A 334 14.48 18.42 9.14
N ASP A 335 15.70 18.28 9.66
CA ASP A 335 16.12 17.07 10.38
C ASP A 335 15.42 16.91 11.73
N VAL A 336 15.09 18.00 12.42
CA VAL A 336 14.47 17.96 13.76
C VAL A 336 13.00 17.49 13.68
N LYS A 337 12.25 17.91 12.66
CA LYS A 337 10.88 17.44 12.46
C LYS A 337 10.84 15.95 12.13
N GLN A 338 11.78 15.48 11.33
CA GLN A 338 11.91 14.08 10.97
C GLN A 338 12.26 13.20 12.18
N LEU A 339 13.18 13.67 13.04
CA LEU A 339 13.58 12.96 14.25
C LEU A 339 12.44 12.87 15.28
N LEU A 340 11.67 13.96 15.45
CA LEU A 340 10.50 13.99 16.33
C LEU A 340 9.38 13.05 15.85
N GLN A 341 9.17 12.94 14.54
CA GLN A 341 8.16 12.06 13.97
C GLN A 341 8.55 10.58 14.07
N GLN A 342 9.83 10.24 13.88
CA GLN A 342 10.33 8.89 14.15
C GLN A 342 10.21 8.53 15.64
N HIS A 343 10.47 9.48 16.54
CA HIS A 343 10.26 9.30 17.98
C HIS A 343 8.78 9.05 18.32
N SER A 344 7.84 9.76 17.68
CA SER A 344 6.40 9.55 17.90
C SER A 344 5.96 8.11 17.56
N LEU A 345 6.45 7.55 16.46
CA LEU A 345 6.14 6.18 16.05
C LEU A 345 6.77 5.15 17.00
N LEU A 346 8.01 5.37 17.43
CA LEU A 346 8.67 4.53 18.43
C LEU A 346 7.94 4.56 19.78
N VAL A 347 7.45 5.73 20.21
CA VAL A 347 6.66 5.87 21.44
C VAL A 347 5.32 5.15 21.32
N ALA A 348 4.64 5.22 20.17
CA ALA A 348 3.40 4.50 19.94
C ALA A 348 3.61 2.97 19.94
N LEU A 349 4.69 2.49 19.32
CA LEU A 349 5.09 1.08 19.35
C LEU A 349 5.46 0.64 20.78
N ALA A 350 6.25 1.43 21.51
CA ALA A 350 6.62 1.14 22.88
C ALA A 350 5.39 1.09 23.81
N ALA A 351 4.40 1.97 23.62
CA ALA A 351 3.15 1.93 24.35
C ALA A 351 2.33 0.66 24.05
N LEU A 352 2.30 0.22 22.78
CA LEU A 352 1.66 -1.03 22.36
C LEU A 352 2.35 -2.26 22.98
N VAL A 353 3.68 -2.27 23.00
CA VAL A 353 4.48 -3.33 23.64
C VAL A 353 4.33 -3.33 25.16
N ALA A 354 4.29 -2.15 25.79
CA ALA A 354 4.07 -2.02 27.23
C ALA A 354 2.68 -2.51 27.63
N ALA A 355 1.64 -2.18 26.85
CA ALA A 355 0.29 -2.68 27.04
C ALA A 355 0.23 -4.21 26.92
N ALA A 356 1.01 -4.81 26.00
CA ALA A 356 1.12 -6.26 25.86
C ALA A 356 1.78 -6.96 27.06
N GLY A 357 2.62 -6.25 27.82
CA GLY A 357 3.33 -6.79 28.99
C GLY A 357 2.50 -6.81 30.28
N GLN A 358 1.52 -5.91 30.43
CA GLN A 358 0.80 -5.73 31.70
C GLN A 358 -0.25 -6.82 31.99
N ASP A 359 -0.78 -7.50 30.97
CA ASP A 359 -1.75 -8.60 31.17
C ASP A 359 -1.16 -9.80 31.93
N LYS A 360 0.17 -9.93 31.98
CA LYS A 360 0.83 -11.04 32.71
C LYS A 360 0.96 -10.80 34.21
N ALA A 361 0.92 -9.55 34.68
CA ALA A 361 1.08 -9.24 36.11
C ALA A 361 -0.21 -9.44 36.91
N ALA A 362 -1.39 -9.22 36.30
CA ALA A 362 -2.67 -9.36 36.99
C ALA A 362 -3.07 -10.82 37.25
N SER A 363 -2.58 -11.78 36.46
CA SER A 363 -2.92 -13.21 36.61
C SER A 363 -2.18 -13.91 37.76
N VAL A 364 -1.10 -13.35 38.29
CA VAL A 364 -0.26 -14.02 39.31
C VAL A 364 -0.63 -13.58 40.74
N ALA A 365 -1.30 -12.43 40.91
CA ALA A 365 -1.68 -11.93 42.23
C ALA A 365 -2.99 -12.51 42.81
N GLY A 366 -3.74 -13.33 42.05
CA GLY A 366 -5.04 -13.87 42.47
C GLY A 366 -5.03 -15.25 43.15
N GLY A 367 -3.85 -15.85 43.37
CA GLY A 367 -3.72 -17.25 43.79
C GLY A 367 -3.03 -17.44 45.14
N SER A 368 -3.44 -16.75 46.21
CA SER A 368 -3.05 -17.12 47.58
C SER A 368 -4.08 -16.62 48.59
N SER A 369 -5.17 -17.36 48.69
CA SER A 369 -6.03 -17.39 49.88
C SER A 369 -6.77 -18.71 49.88
N LYS A 370 -6.12 -19.72 50.43
CA LYS A 370 -6.74 -20.86 51.13
C LYS A 370 -5.72 -21.43 52.08
#